data_AF-A0A5C5VXI1-F1
#
_entry.id   AF-A0A5C5VXI1-F1
#
_cell.length_a   1.000
_cell.length_b   1.000
_cell.length_c   1.000
_cell.angle_alpha   90.00
_cell.angle_beta   90.00
_cell.angle_gamma   90.00
#
_symmetry.space_group_name_H-M   'P 1'
#
loop_
_entity.id
_entity.type
_entity.pdbx_description
1 polymer ?
#
loop_
_entity_poly.entity_id
_entity_poly.type
_entity_poly.pdbx_seq_one_letter_code
_entity_poly.pdbx_strand_id
1 'polypeptide(L)'
;MFRLSLYTALLSVLALSTTAAAQPFDLSWHSIDGGGLMFGLGAAFELGGTSGQPDASADQMTGGSFALTGGFWVVASPAFALGDLNCDGAVNVLDINPFILALSDPAAYAAAYPTCEIANGDVNGDGNVDVLDINPFVALLSGG
;
A
#
# COMPACT_ATOMS: atom_id res chain seq x y z
N MET A 1 36.38 47.49 -40.74
CA MET A 1 37.21 46.35 -40.26
C MET A 1 36.79 45.83 -38.87
N PHE A 2 36.47 46.68 -37.89
CA PHE A 2 36.06 46.23 -36.54
C PHE A 2 34.80 45.36 -36.45
N ARG A 3 33.78 45.60 -37.29
CA ARG A 3 32.52 44.82 -37.24
C ARG A 3 32.69 43.37 -37.72
N LEU A 4 33.56 43.13 -38.70
CA LEU A 4 33.79 41.78 -39.25
C LEU A 4 34.54 40.89 -38.25
N SER A 5 35.49 41.45 -37.50
CA SER A 5 36.23 40.75 -36.45
C SER A 5 35.35 40.37 -35.25
N LEU A 6 34.29 41.14 -34.97
CA LEU A 6 33.36 40.85 -33.88
C LEU A 6 32.44 39.67 -34.23
N TYR A 7 31.98 39.58 -35.48
CA TYR A 7 31.17 38.45 -35.95
C TYR A 7 31.95 37.14 -35.99
N THR A 8 33.22 37.16 -36.41
CA THR A 8 34.06 35.96 -36.40
C THR A 8 34.37 35.48 -34.99
N ALA A 9 34.61 36.39 -34.05
CA ALA A 9 34.81 36.06 -32.64
C ALA A 9 33.53 35.50 -31.98
N LEU A 10 32.35 36.03 -32.35
CA LEU A 10 31.08 35.51 -31.83
C LEU A 10 30.75 34.12 -32.40
N LEU A 11 31.02 33.88 -33.69
CA LEU A 11 30.85 32.57 -34.31
C LEU A 11 31.78 31.51 -33.70
N SER A 12 33.02 31.86 -33.40
CA SER A 12 33.95 30.93 -32.76
C SER A 12 33.56 30.62 -31.31
N VAL A 13 33.06 31.60 -30.54
CA VAL A 13 32.56 31.36 -29.18
C VAL A 13 31.32 30.45 -29.17
N LEU A 14 30.39 30.62 -30.13
CA LEU A 14 29.26 29.70 -30.26
C LEU A 14 29.71 28.29 -30.69
N ALA A 15 30.72 28.17 -31.56
CA ALA A 15 31.24 26.88 -32.01
C ALA A 15 32.01 26.10 -30.92
N LEU A 16 32.42 26.75 -29.83
CA LEU A 16 33.07 26.11 -28.67
C LEU A 16 32.10 25.71 -27.55
N SER A 17 30.78 25.94 -27.72
CA SER A 17 29.80 25.52 -26.74
C SER A 17 29.66 23.99 -26.74
N THR A 18 30.15 23.35 -25.68
CA THR A 18 29.98 21.91 -25.48
C THR A 18 28.55 21.62 -25.05
N THR A 19 27.97 20.57 -25.60
CA THR A 19 26.66 20.09 -25.17
C THR A 19 26.76 19.62 -23.73
N ALA A 20 26.15 20.36 -22.80
CA ALA A 20 25.92 19.87 -21.45
C ALA A 20 24.87 18.75 -21.55
N ALA A 21 25.30 17.49 -21.51
CA ALA A 21 24.39 16.37 -21.37
C ALA A 21 23.77 16.44 -19.97
N ALA A 22 22.44 16.43 -19.90
CA ALA A 22 21.77 16.11 -18.64
C ALA A 22 22.27 14.75 -18.17
N GLN A 23 22.53 14.60 -16.87
CA GLN A 23 22.94 13.33 -16.31
C GLN A 23 21.82 12.29 -16.57
N PRO A 24 22.14 11.03 -16.91
CA PRO A 24 21.15 10.02 -17.26
C PRO A 24 20.38 9.46 -16.05
N PHE A 25 20.46 10.13 -14.89
CA PHE A 25 19.83 9.67 -13.67
C PHE A 25 18.36 10.05 -13.70
N ASP A 26 17.51 9.04 -13.73
CA ASP A 26 16.08 9.16 -13.61
C ASP A 26 15.67 8.90 -12.16
N LEU A 27 15.18 9.93 -11.47
CA LEU A 27 14.57 9.82 -10.13
C LEU A 27 13.08 9.45 -10.22
N SER A 28 12.67 8.71 -11.24
CA SER A 28 11.27 8.28 -11.41
C SER A 28 10.79 7.36 -10.29
N TRP A 29 11.72 6.70 -9.60
CA TRP A 29 11.44 5.92 -8.42
C TRP A 29 12.35 6.35 -7.27
N HIS A 30 11.74 6.81 -6.19
CA HIS A 30 12.41 7.13 -4.93
C HIS A 30 11.55 6.64 -3.77
N SER A 31 12.18 6.02 -2.77
CA SER A 31 11.63 5.90 -1.42
C SER A 31 12.31 6.96 -0.56
N ILE A 32 11.53 7.73 0.20
CA ILE A 32 12.10 8.62 1.22
C ILE A 32 12.23 7.79 2.49
N ASP A 33 13.42 7.21 2.69
CA ASP A 33 13.73 6.37 3.86
C ASP A 33 14.05 7.19 5.12
N GLY A 34 13.47 8.39 5.22
CA GLY A 34 13.71 9.33 6.30
C GLY A 34 13.29 10.74 5.94
N GLY A 35 12.05 11.10 6.32
CA GLY A 35 11.76 12.47 6.70
C GLY A 35 12.40 12.74 8.06
N GLY A 36 12.77 13.99 8.36
CA GLY A 36 13.23 14.35 9.71
C GLY A 36 12.21 13.94 10.79
N LEU A 37 12.65 13.83 12.04
CA LEU A 37 11.78 13.54 13.18
C LEU A 37 10.62 14.56 13.23
N MET A 38 9.39 14.11 13.05
CA MET A 38 8.21 14.94 13.28
C MET A 38 7.83 14.80 14.75
N PHE A 39 8.12 15.83 15.54
CA PHE A 39 7.81 15.86 16.97
C PHE A 39 6.38 16.37 17.18
N GLY A 40 5.53 15.51 17.75
CA GLY A 40 4.24 15.88 18.31
C GLY A 40 4.39 16.11 19.81
N LEU A 41 3.95 17.28 20.29
CA LEU A 41 3.90 17.58 21.73
C LEU A 41 2.50 17.24 22.28
N GLY A 42 2.46 16.40 23.31
CA GLY A 42 1.23 16.02 24.01
C GLY A 42 1.45 16.05 25.52
N ALA A 43 0.96 17.09 26.18
CA ALA A 43 1.16 17.31 27.62
C ALA A 43 2.64 17.22 28.03
N ALA A 44 3.02 16.27 28.90
CA ALA A 44 4.39 16.07 29.37
C ALA A 44 5.28 15.25 28.42
N PHE A 45 4.77 14.84 27.26
CA PHE A 45 5.43 13.92 26.35
C PHE A 45 5.74 14.57 25.00
N GLU A 46 6.91 14.23 24.48
CA GLU A 46 7.36 14.53 23.12
C GLU A 46 7.45 13.21 22.35
N LEU A 47 6.72 13.11 21.25
CA LEU A 47 6.66 11.93 20.40
C LEU A 47 7.28 12.25 19.04
N GLY A 48 8.38 11.58 18.69
CA GLY A 48 9.00 11.70 17.36
C GLY A 48 8.66 10.52 16.47
N GLY A 49 8.31 10.76 15.21
CA GLY A 49 8.13 9.73 14.19
C GLY A 49 8.45 10.23 12.78
N THR A 50 8.66 9.32 11.84
CA THR A 50 8.72 9.65 10.40
C THR A 50 7.31 9.60 9.81
N SER A 51 7.02 10.40 8.79
CA SER A 51 5.73 10.33 8.08
C SER A 51 5.62 8.98 7.35
N GLY A 52 4.90 8.05 7.97
CA GLY A 52 4.39 6.77 7.48
C GLY A 52 5.18 6.10 6.36
N GLN A 53 6.08 5.18 6.71
CA GLN A 53 6.53 4.19 5.73
C GLN A 53 5.40 3.18 5.47
N PRO A 54 5.18 2.72 4.22
CA PRO A 54 4.17 1.71 3.90
C PRO A 54 4.34 0.38 4.65
N ASP A 55 5.56 0.12 5.15
CA ASP A 55 5.96 -1.08 5.90
C ASP A 55 6.00 -0.87 7.43
N ALA A 56 5.65 0.32 7.92
CA ALA A 56 5.49 0.57 9.34
C ALA A 56 4.25 -0.20 9.84
N SER A 57 4.48 -1.31 10.54
CA SER A 57 3.45 -2.20 11.08
C SER A 57 2.45 -1.44 11.97
N ALA A 58 1.17 -1.82 11.91
CA ALA A 58 0.14 -1.37 12.85
C ALA A 58 0.30 -1.97 14.25
N ASP A 59 1.30 -2.83 14.45
CA ASP A 59 1.60 -3.44 15.74
C ASP A 59 1.88 -2.39 16.82
N GLN A 60 1.34 -2.63 18.01
CA GLN A 60 1.47 -1.73 19.13
C GLN A 60 2.90 -1.74 19.68
N MET A 61 3.59 -0.60 19.61
CA MET A 61 4.86 -0.38 20.28
C MET A 61 4.59 -0.09 21.76
N THR A 62 5.24 -0.81 22.68
CA THR A 62 5.08 -0.62 24.13
C THR A 62 6.39 -0.22 24.81
N GLY A 63 6.30 0.64 25.83
CA GLY A 63 7.44 1.10 26.62
C GLY A 63 7.01 1.66 27.97
N GLY A 64 7.31 0.93 29.05
CA GLY A 64 6.83 1.30 30.40
C GLY A 64 5.30 1.23 30.48
N SER A 65 4.66 2.32 30.94
CA SER A 65 3.19 2.45 30.98
C SER A 65 2.58 3.02 29.70
N PHE A 66 3.39 3.23 28.66
CA PHE A 66 2.96 3.88 27.43
C PHE A 66 2.88 2.87 26.29
N ALA A 67 1.88 3.06 25.44
CA ALA A 67 1.73 2.30 24.20
C ALA A 67 1.40 3.25 23.06
N LEU A 68 1.99 2.98 21.89
CA LEU A 68 1.86 3.79 20.67
C LEU A 68 1.53 2.86 19.50
N THR A 69 0.50 3.20 18.73
CA THR A 69 0.20 2.56 17.44
C THR A 69 0.54 3.54 16.31
N GLY A 70 1.47 3.15 15.44
CA GLY A 70 1.89 3.91 14.26
C GLY A 70 1.34 3.30 12.96
N GLY A 71 1.96 3.64 11.82
CA GLY A 71 1.64 3.05 10.51
C GLY A 71 0.73 3.92 9.62
N PHE A 72 0.51 3.45 8.38
CA PHE A 72 -0.52 4.00 7.51
C PHE A 72 -1.88 3.52 8.01
N TRP A 73 -2.69 4.47 8.53
CA TRP A 73 -4.07 4.24 8.97
C TRP A 73 -4.99 3.98 7.78
N VAL A 74 -4.74 2.93 7.00
CA VAL A 74 -5.88 2.19 6.46
C VAL A 74 -6.61 1.65 7.66
N VAL A 75 -7.93 1.77 7.65
CA VAL A 75 -8.76 0.94 8.53
C VAL A 75 -8.22 -0.48 8.37
N ALA A 76 -7.63 -1.04 9.42
CA ALA A 76 -7.26 -2.44 9.39
C ALA A 76 -8.55 -3.17 9.03
N SER A 77 -8.59 -3.80 7.86
CA SER A 77 -9.61 -4.82 7.63
C SER A 77 -9.44 -5.77 8.81
N PRO A 78 -10.49 -5.97 9.64
CA PRO A 78 -10.38 -6.92 10.72
C PRO A 78 -9.81 -8.20 10.13
N ALA A 79 -8.84 -8.82 10.80
CA ALA A 79 -8.31 -10.11 10.37
C ALA A 79 -9.44 -11.13 10.56
N PHE A 80 -10.33 -11.20 9.57
CA PHE A 80 -11.42 -12.15 9.53
C PHE A 80 -10.85 -13.53 9.26
N ALA A 81 -11.53 -14.55 9.76
CA ALA A 81 -11.08 -15.92 9.56
C ALA A 81 -11.07 -16.25 8.06
N LEU A 82 -10.13 -17.08 7.62
CA LEU A 82 -10.13 -17.60 6.26
C LEU A 82 -11.47 -18.31 5.99
N GLY A 83 -12.18 -17.91 4.94
CA GLY A 83 -13.55 -18.36 4.65
C GLY A 83 -14.68 -17.52 5.27
N ASP A 84 -14.40 -16.43 5.98
CA ASP A 84 -15.42 -15.48 6.46
C ASP A 84 -15.63 -14.36 5.41
N LEU A 85 -16.72 -14.47 4.66
CA LEU A 85 -17.03 -13.63 3.49
C LEU A 85 -18.16 -12.63 3.79
N ASN A 86 -18.83 -12.76 4.93
CA ASN A 86 -19.71 -11.70 5.44
C ASN A 86 -19.02 -10.82 6.50
N CYS A 87 -17.83 -11.23 6.95
CA CYS A 87 -17.01 -10.52 7.90
C CYS A 87 -17.70 -10.29 9.26
N ASP A 88 -18.42 -11.32 9.74
CA ASP A 88 -19.08 -11.34 11.05
C ASP A 88 -18.23 -12.00 12.16
N GLY A 89 -17.08 -12.55 11.80
CA GLY A 89 -16.13 -13.20 12.70
C GLY A 89 -16.31 -14.71 12.84
N ALA A 90 -17.23 -15.34 12.10
CA ALA A 90 -17.47 -16.77 12.16
C ALA A 90 -17.65 -17.39 10.78
N VAL A 91 -16.83 -18.39 10.45
CA VAL A 91 -16.98 -19.17 9.20
C VAL A 91 -18.14 -20.14 9.33
N ASN A 92 -19.26 -19.85 8.69
CA ASN A 92 -20.49 -20.64 8.80
C ASN A 92 -21.37 -20.56 7.54
N VAL A 93 -22.57 -21.14 7.60
CA VAL A 93 -23.51 -21.20 6.46
C VAL A 93 -23.88 -19.81 5.89
N LEU A 94 -23.75 -18.75 6.69
CA LEU A 94 -24.01 -17.38 6.29
C LEU A 94 -22.96 -16.84 5.31
N ASP A 95 -21.79 -17.48 5.19
CA ASP A 95 -20.73 -17.13 4.24
C ASP A 95 -20.95 -17.68 2.83
N ILE A 96 -21.87 -18.65 2.65
CA ILE A 96 -22.10 -19.29 1.36
C ILE A 96 -22.61 -18.30 0.30
N ASN A 97 -23.63 -17.49 0.65
CA ASN A 97 -24.18 -16.52 -0.30
C ASN A 97 -23.18 -15.41 -0.65
N PRO A 98 -22.47 -14.80 0.32
CA PRO A 98 -21.34 -13.91 0.04
C PRO A 98 -20.25 -14.55 -0.84
N PHE A 99 -19.89 -15.81 -0.60
CA PHE A 99 -18.89 -16.53 -1.40
C PHE A 99 -19.35 -16.72 -2.85
N ILE A 100 -20.61 -17.10 -3.08
CA ILE A 100 -21.18 -17.18 -4.44
C ILE A 100 -21.22 -15.80 -5.11
N LEU A 101 -21.52 -14.73 -4.36
CA LEU A 101 -21.47 -13.37 -4.89
C LEU A 101 -20.03 -12.99 -5.29
N ALA A 102 -19.04 -13.30 -4.46
CA ALA A 102 -17.63 -13.06 -4.76
C ALA A 102 -17.18 -13.77 -6.06
N LEU A 103 -17.62 -15.01 -6.29
CA LEU A 103 -17.31 -15.77 -7.50
C LEU A 103 -18.03 -15.26 -8.76
N SER A 104 -19.28 -14.83 -8.61
CA SER A 104 -20.13 -14.47 -9.76
C SER A 104 -20.01 -13.00 -10.16
N ASP A 105 -19.81 -12.10 -9.21
CA ASP A 105 -19.66 -10.66 -9.42
C ASP A 105 -18.81 -10.04 -8.29
N PRO A 106 -17.48 -10.04 -8.42
CA PRO A 106 -16.56 -9.45 -7.45
C PRO A 106 -16.83 -7.97 -7.16
N ALA A 107 -17.34 -7.22 -8.16
CA ALA A 107 -17.65 -5.80 -8.00
C ALA A 107 -18.91 -5.60 -7.14
N ALA A 108 -19.95 -6.41 -7.36
CA ALA A 108 -21.13 -6.41 -6.51
C ALA A 108 -20.81 -6.90 -5.09
N TYR A 109 -19.91 -7.88 -4.94
CA TYR A 109 -19.41 -8.31 -3.63
C TYR A 109 -18.74 -7.14 -2.89
N ALA A 110 -17.78 -6.45 -3.52
CA ALA A 110 -17.08 -5.32 -2.92
C ALA A 110 -18.02 -4.16 -2.55
N ALA A 111 -19.11 -3.97 -3.31
CA ALA A 111 -20.14 -2.99 -2.97
C ALA A 111 -21.04 -3.43 -1.80
N ALA A 112 -21.35 -4.72 -1.68
CA ALA A 112 -22.18 -5.28 -0.61
C ALA A 112 -21.43 -5.41 0.73
N TYR A 113 -20.13 -5.74 0.67
CA TYR A 113 -19.27 -5.96 1.84
C TYR A 113 -18.02 -5.06 1.76
N PRO A 114 -18.16 -3.72 1.88
CA PRO A 114 -17.07 -2.77 1.63
C PRO A 114 -15.92 -2.82 2.65
N THR A 115 -16.11 -3.52 3.77
CA THR A 115 -15.10 -3.72 4.80
C THR A 115 -14.55 -5.15 4.82
N CYS A 116 -15.04 -6.01 3.92
CA CYS A 116 -14.69 -7.41 3.85
C CYS A 116 -13.79 -7.66 2.64
N GLU A 117 -12.63 -8.27 2.89
CA GLU A 117 -11.66 -8.51 1.85
C GLU A 117 -12.05 -9.76 1.05
N ILE A 118 -12.12 -9.64 -0.28
CA ILE A 118 -12.49 -10.78 -1.13
C ILE A 118 -11.48 -11.92 -0.99
N ALA A 119 -10.21 -11.61 -0.66
CA ALA A 119 -9.15 -12.58 -0.45
C ALA A 119 -9.43 -13.56 0.71
N ASN A 120 -10.39 -13.27 1.59
CA ASN A 120 -10.85 -14.26 2.58
C ASN A 120 -11.45 -15.51 1.91
N GLY A 121 -11.89 -15.40 0.65
CA GLY A 121 -12.39 -16.51 -0.17
C GLY A 121 -11.31 -17.36 -0.84
N ASP A 122 -10.04 -16.93 -0.85
CA ASP A 122 -8.90 -17.72 -1.34
C ASP A 122 -8.47 -18.71 -0.26
N VAL A 123 -9.29 -19.73 -0.08
CA VAL A 123 -9.14 -20.72 1.00
C VAL A 123 -8.13 -21.80 0.62
N ASN A 124 -7.74 -21.90 -0.64
CA ASN A 124 -6.71 -22.81 -1.12
C ASN A 124 -5.29 -22.18 -1.10
N GLY A 125 -5.19 -20.85 -1.02
CA GLY A 125 -3.96 -20.07 -0.90
C GLY A 125 -3.20 -19.87 -2.21
N ASP A 126 -3.86 -19.95 -3.36
CA ASP A 126 -3.24 -19.82 -4.69
C ASP A 126 -3.22 -18.38 -5.23
N GLY A 127 -3.82 -17.44 -4.49
CA GLY A 127 -3.89 -16.02 -4.81
C GLY A 127 -5.13 -15.63 -5.62
N ASN A 128 -6.02 -16.57 -5.95
CA ASN A 128 -7.26 -16.31 -6.67
C ASN A 128 -8.46 -16.75 -5.84
N VAL A 129 -9.61 -16.10 -6.08
CA VAL A 129 -10.90 -16.52 -5.52
C VAL A 129 -11.72 -17.07 -6.67
N ASP A 130 -11.74 -18.38 -6.82
CA ASP A 130 -12.38 -19.04 -7.95
C ASP A 130 -13.05 -20.38 -7.58
N VAL A 131 -13.45 -21.16 -8.59
CA VAL A 131 -14.16 -22.43 -8.39
C VAL A 131 -13.33 -23.47 -7.61
N LEU A 132 -11.99 -23.33 -7.60
CA LEU A 132 -11.07 -24.22 -6.89
C LEU A 132 -11.16 -24.04 -5.37
N ASP A 133 -11.68 -22.91 -4.90
CA ASP A 133 -11.92 -22.61 -3.49
C ASP A 133 -13.17 -23.27 -2.91
N ILE A 134 -14.09 -23.77 -3.76
CA ILE A 134 -15.36 -24.34 -3.29
C ILE A 134 -15.16 -25.55 -2.38
N ASN A 135 -14.32 -26.52 -2.78
CA ASN A 135 -14.14 -27.73 -1.99
C ASN A 135 -13.42 -27.47 -0.67
N PRO A 136 -12.32 -26.68 -0.63
CA PRO A 136 -11.72 -26.27 0.64
C PRO A 136 -12.67 -25.43 1.51
N PHE A 137 -13.50 -24.57 0.92
CA PHE A 137 -14.49 -23.78 1.67
C PHE A 137 -15.53 -24.67 2.35
N VAL A 138 -16.04 -25.69 1.64
CA VAL A 138 -16.95 -26.69 2.23
C VAL A 138 -16.27 -27.48 3.36
N ALA A 139 -14.97 -27.73 3.27
CA ALA A 139 -14.23 -28.38 4.36
C ALA A 139 -14.16 -27.50 5.62
N LEU A 140 -14.00 -26.17 5.47
CA LEU A 140 -14.04 -25.22 6.59
C LEU A 140 -15.41 -25.22 7.28
N LEU A 141 -16.50 -25.25 6.51
CA LEU A 141 -17.87 -25.33 7.05
C LEU A 141 -18.16 -26.62 7.84
N SER A 142 -17.44 -27.71 7.54
CA SER A 142 -17.60 -28.99 8.23
C SER A 142 -16.71 -29.13 9.47
N GLY A 143 -15.76 -28.22 9.68
CA GLY A 143 -14.79 -28.25 10.77
C GLY A 143 -14.96 -27.14 11.82
N GLY A 144 -15.86 -26.18 11.58
CA GLY A 144 -16.25 -25.08 12.48
C GLY A 144 -17.37 -25.44 13.45
#